data_AF-A0A7R9R0J7-F1
#
_entry.id   AF-A0A7R9R0J7-F1
#
_cell.length_a   1.000
_cell.length_b   1.000
_cell.length_c   1.000
_cell.angle_alpha   90.00
_cell.angle_beta   90.00
_cell.angle_gamma   90.00
#
_symmetry.space_group_name_H-M   'P 1'
#
loop_
_entity.id
_entity.type
_entity.pdbx_description
1 polymer ?
#
loop_
_entity_poly.entity_id
_entity_poly.type
_entity_poly.pdbx_seq_one_letter_code
_entity_poly.pdbx_strand_id
1 'polypeptide(L)'
;MDANRSRSDPRDSPAFLWKKWLLFGFCCVSILVTIVMAALASRLIDEYIKDHPDAFYTSTSGTYQVSYDLTEAFKTTCKVIIYAMAAVAILFILVGLMGAYKEHYCMTVTYAVLMTIATLGSIGTASQNSYY
;
A
#
# COMPACT_ATOMS: atom_id res chain seq x y z
N MET A 1 -38.33 -17.54 40.41
CA MET A 1 -38.26 -18.08 39.04
C MET A 1 -37.81 -16.96 38.15
N ASP A 2 -36.50 -16.79 38.04
CA ASP A 2 -35.89 -15.68 37.32
C ASP A 2 -35.97 -15.95 35.83
N ALA A 3 -36.91 -15.27 35.17
CA ALA A 3 -36.93 -15.08 33.73
C ALA A 3 -35.76 -14.15 33.37
N ASN A 4 -34.54 -14.64 33.56
CA ASN A 4 -33.33 -13.95 33.16
C ASN A 4 -33.21 -14.08 31.64
N ARG A 5 -33.89 -13.13 30.99
CA ARG A 5 -33.92 -12.84 29.57
C ARG A 5 -32.52 -13.07 29.00
N SER A 6 -32.34 -14.14 28.23
CA SER A 6 -31.20 -14.34 27.34
C SER A 6 -31.24 -13.23 26.29
N ARG A 7 -30.70 -12.06 26.66
CA ARG A 7 -30.52 -10.95 25.75
C ARG A 7 -29.42 -11.40 24.80
N SER A 8 -29.82 -12.02 23.69
CA SER A 8 -28.92 -12.37 22.59
C SER A 8 -28.15 -11.11 22.24
N ASP A 9 -26.85 -11.12 22.53
CA ASP A 9 -26.00 -9.97 22.27
C ASP A 9 -26.09 -9.73 20.74
N PRO A 10 -26.48 -8.53 20.28
CA PRO A 10 -26.65 -8.27 18.83
C PRO A 10 -25.39 -8.56 18.00
N ARG A 11 -24.24 -8.73 18.66
CA ARG A 11 -22.96 -9.18 18.12
C ARG A 11 -22.94 -10.62 17.59
N ASP A 12 -23.88 -11.47 18.01
CA ASP A 12 -23.98 -12.88 17.57
C ASP A 12 -24.86 -13.07 16.33
N SER A 13 -25.34 -11.99 15.72
CA SER A 13 -26.12 -12.10 14.48
C SER A 13 -25.23 -12.63 13.33
N PRO A 14 -25.68 -13.64 12.56
CA PRO A 14 -24.89 -14.25 11.49
C PRO A 14 -24.47 -13.23 10.41
N ALA A 15 -25.26 -12.18 10.22
CA ALA A 15 -24.93 -11.07 9.33
C ALA A 15 -23.70 -10.25 9.79
N PHE A 16 -23.47 -10.16 11.11
CA PHE A 16 -22.32 -9.44 11.67
C PHE A 16 -21.03 -10.27 11.53
N LEU A 17 -21.12 -11.59 11.71
CA LEU A 17 -20.01 -12.53 11.51
C LEU A 17 -19.51 -12.55 10.06
N TRP A 18 -20.42 -12.61 9.08
CA TRP A 18 -20.04 -12.62 7.66
C TRP A 18 -19.26 -11.37 7.22
N LYS A 19 -19.65 -10.18 7.73
CA LYS A 19 -18.95 -8.92 7.43
C LYS A 19 -17.50 -8.92 7.94
N LYS A 20 -17.25 -9.51 9.11
CA LYS A 20 -15.89 -9.61 9.68
C LYS A 20 -14.98 -10.47 8.81
N TRP A 21 -15.45 -11.65 8.41
CA TRP A 21 -14.69 -12.58 7.59
C TRP A 21 -14.40 -12.03 6.20
N LEU A 22 -15.35 -11.31 5.60
CA LEU A 22 -15.13 -10.60 4.33
C LEU A 22 -14.07 -9.52 4.45
N LEU A 23 -14.14 -8.68 5.50
CA LEU A 23 -13.16 -7.61 5.71
C LEU A 23 -11.76 -8.17 5.98
N PHE A 24 -11.68 -9.23 6.79
CA PHE A 24 -10.43 -9.95 7.06
C PHE A 24 -9.82 -10.52 5.77
N GLY A 25 -10.62 -11.24 4.97
CA GLY A 25 -10.19 -11.79 3.69
C GLY A 25 -9.73 -10.71 2.72
N PHE A 26 -10.46 -9.59 2.64
CA PHE A 26 -10.09 -8.46 1.79
C PHE A 26 -8.75 -7.83 2.23
N CYS A 27 -8.53 -7.65 3.53
CA CYS A 27 -7.25 -7.15 4.06
C CYS A 27 -6.09 -8.10 3.73
N CYS A 28 -6.27 -9.42 3.89
CA CYS A 28 -5.25 -10.40 3.54
C CYS A 28 -4.90 -10.35 2.04
N VAL A 29 -5.91 -10.32 1.16
CA VAL A 29 -5.70 -10.20 -0.29
C VAL A 29 -5.01 -8.88 -0.62
N SER A 30 -5.40 -7.78 0.02
CA SER A 30 -4.78 -6.47 -0.19
C SER A 30 -3.29 -6.48 0.16
N ILE A 31 -2.90 -7.10 1.28
CA ILE A 31 -1.48 -7.24 1.65
C ILE A 31 -0.71 -8.01 0.57
N LEU A 32 -1.26 -9.14 0.10
CA LEU A 32 -0.62 -9.93 -0.97
C LEU A 32 -0.46 -9.10 -2.24
N VAL A 33 -1.50 -8.37 -2.65
CA VAL A 33 -1.45 -7.48 -3.82
C VAL A 33 -0.39 -6.39 -3.62
N THR A 34 -0.30 -5.76 -2.45
CA THR A 34 0.72 -4.74 -2.16
C THR A 34 2.13 -5.29 -2.31
N ILE A 35 2.39 -6.50 -1.80
CA ILE A 35 3.71 -7.15 -1.91
C ILE A 35 4.05 -7.45 -3.37
N VAL A 36 3.09 -8.01 -4.13
CA VAL A 36 3.29 -8.32 -5.56
C VAL A 36 3.55 -7.05 -6.36
N MET A 37 2.78 -5.98 -6.13
CA MET A 37 2.95 -4.70 -6.83
C MET A 37 4.31 -4.06 -6.50
N ALA A 38 4.77 -4.12 -5.25
CA ALA A 38 6.09 -3.61 -4.87
C ALA A 38 7.23 -4.39 -5.55
N ALA A 39 7.09 -5.71 -5.68
CA ALA A 39 8.05 -6.56 -6.38
C ALA A 39 8.05 -6.30 -7.90
N LEU A 40 6.87 -6.11 -8.51
CA LEU A 40 6.78 -5.76 -9.93
C LEU A 40 7.36 -4.36 -10.20
N ALA A 41 7.08 -3.38 -9.35
CA ALA A 41 7.64 -2.04 -9.48
C ALA A 41 9.18 -2.03 -9.37
N SER A 42 9.75 -2.82 -8.47
CA SER A 42 11.21 -2.92 -8.35
C SER A 42 11.85 -3.61 -9.56
N ARG A 43 11.16 -4.56 -10.19
CA ARG A 43 11.58 -5.19 -11.46
C ARG A 43 11.51 -4.22 -12.63
N LEU A 44 10.44 -3.43 -12.72
CA LEU A 44 10.29 -2.42 -13.78
C LEU A 44 11.40 -1.37 -13.73
N ILE A 45 11.86 -0.97 -12.53
CA ILE A 45 13.02 -0.08 -12.39
C ILE A 45 14.29 -0.73 -12.93
N ASP A 46 14.49 -2.03 -12.67
CA ASP A 46 15.65 -2.75 -13.17
C ASP A 46 15.68 -2.82 -14.69
N GLU A 47 14.52 -3.06 -15.32
CA GLU A 47 14.37 -3.07 -16.78
C GLU A 47 14.53 -1.67 -17.38
N TYR A 48 13.89 -0.66 -16.79
CA TYR A 48 13.95 0.72 -17.27
C TYR A 48 15.39 1.27 -17.32
N ILE A 49 16.17 1.04 -16.25
CA ILE A 49 17.57 1.46 -16.19
C ILE A 49 18.43 0.69 -17.20
N LYS A 50 18.09 -0.58 -17.46
CA LYS A 50 18.80 -1.39 -18.44
C LYS A 50 18.55 -0.90 -19.88
N ASP A 51 17.33 -0.46 -20.18
CA ASP A 51 16.93 -0.03 -21.51
C ASP A 51 17.35 1.42 -21.84
N HIS A 52 17.59 2.26 -20.83
CA HIS A 52 18.00 3.66 -20.99
C HIS A 52 19.31 3.97 -20.26
N PRO A 53 20.44 3.35 -20.65
CA PRO A 53 21.72 3.60 -19.99
C PRO A 53 22.16 5.05 -20.18
N ASP A 54 21.91 5.65 -21.34
CA ASP A 54 22.28 7.00 -21.77
C ASP A 54 21.64 8.14 -20.97
N ALA A 55 20.45 7.95 -20.39
CA ALA A 55 19.76 8.94 -19.57
C ALA A 55 20.53 9.36 -18.30
N PHE A 56 21.51 8.55 -17.86
CA PHE A 56 22.28 8.76 -16.63
C PHE A 56 23.77 9.15 -16.86
N TYR A 57 24.24 9.20 -18.11
CA TYR A 57 25.62 9.63 -18.41
C TYR A 57 25.66 11.14 -18.71
N THR A 58 25.92 11.96 -17.70
CA THR A 58 26.20 13.39 -17.90
C THR A 58 27.62 13.57 -18.47
N SER A 59 27.73 14.00 -19.73
CA SER A 59 29.00 14.31 -20.39
C SER A 59 29.67 15.54 -19.74
N THR A 60 30.53 15.31 -18.73
CA THR A 60 31.45 16.34 -18.25
C THR A 60 32.82 16.11 -18.88
N SER A 61 33.10 16.85 -19.95
CA SER A 61 34.42 17.13 -20.53
C SER A 61 35.51 16.04 -20.39
N GLY A 62 35.56 15.09 -21.32
CA GLY A 62 36.81 14.44 -21.74
C GLY A 62 37.35 13.26 -20.91
N THR A 63 36.71 12.86 -19.81
CA THR A 63 37.09 11.67 -19.04
C THR A 63 35.86 10.80 -18.75
N TYR A 64 35.79 9.61 -19.36
CA TYR A 64 34.73 8.60 -19.16
C TYR A 64 34.88 7.86 -17.81
N GLN A 65 34.98 8.59 -16.71
CA GLN A 65 34.88 8.01 -15.38
C GLN A 65 33.91 8.85 -14.56
N VAL A 66 33.07 8.17 -13.77
CA VAL A 66 31.85 8.65 -13.09
C VAL A 66 30.67 8.65 -14.08
N SER A 67 29.69 7.74 -13.97
CA SER A 67 28.69 7.73 -12.89
C SER A 67 28.03 6.35 -12.64
N TYR A 68 28.79 5.24 -12.60
CA TYR A 68 28.23 3.96 -12.13
C TYR A 68 27.70 4.07 -10.69
N ASP A 69 28.43 4.76 -9.81
CA ASP A 69 28.01 5.01 -8.42
C ASP A 69 26.69 5.78 -8.31
N LEU A 70 26.44 6.73 -9.22
CA LEU A 70 25.23 7.57 -9.18
C LEU A 70 23.99 6.80 -9.67
N THR A 71 24.18 5.93 -10.67
CA THR A 71 23.12 5.06 -11.20
C THR A 71 22.74 3.97 -10.20
N GLU A 72 23.72 3.35 -9.55
CA GLU A 72 23.48 2.37 -8.48
C GLU A 72 22.86 3.01 -7.23
N ALA A 73 23.31 4.20 -6.85
CA ALA A 73 22.70 4.97 -5.77
C ALA A 73 21.24 5.28 -6.08
N PHE A 74 20.92 5.81 -7.27
CA PHE A 74 19.55 6.11 -7.69
C PHE A 74 18.65 4.87 -7.68
N LYS A 75 19.11 3.77 -8.28
CA LYS A 75 18.40 2.48 -8.29
C LYS A 75 18.08 2.01 -6.87
N THR A 76 19.06 2.08 -5.99
CA THR A 76 18.91 1.67 -4.59
C THR A 76 17.91 2.58 -3.87
N THR A 77 18.03 3.89 -4.03
CA THR A 77 17.12 4.88 -3.45
C THR A 77 15.68 4.66 -3.91
N CYS A 78 15.43 4.49 -5.22
CA CYS A 78 14.08 4.24 -5.74
C CYS A 78 13.48 2.94 -5.18
N LYS A 79 14.26 1.86 -5.11
CA LYS A 79 13.80 0.60 -4.51
C LYS A 79 13.47 0.77 -3.04
N VAL A 80 14.32 1.46 -2.27
CA VAL A 80 14.07 1.74 -0.85
C VAL A 80 12.78 2.52 -0.67
N ILE A 81 12.52 3.54 -1.48
CA ILE A 81 11.29 4.34 -1.42
C ILE A 81 10.05 3.47 -1.71
N ILE A 82 10.10 2.60 -2.72
CA ILE A 82 8.99 1.70 -3.04
C ILE A 82 8.69 0.75 -1.88
N TYR A 83 9.72 0.11 -1.32
CA TYR A 83 9.52 -0.80 -0.19
C TYR A 83 9.07 -0.07 1.07
N ALA A 84 9.54 1.15 1.32
CA ALA A 84 9.07 1.98 2.42
C ALA A 84 7.57 2.33 2.27
N MET A 85 7.15 2.74 1.07
CA MET A 85 5.73 3.00 0.77
C MET A 85 4.86 1.75 0.94
N ALA A 86 5.33 0.60 0.45
CA ALA A 86 4.64 -0.68 0.60
C ALA A 86 4.51 -1.08 2.07
N ALA A 87 5.56 -0.89 2.87
CA ALA A 87 5.52 -1.16 4.31
C ALA A 87 4.50 -0.28 5.03
N VAL A 88 4.45 1.02 4.72
CA VAL A 88 3.46 1.95 5.27
C VAL A 88 2.03 1.53 4.88
N ALA A 89 1.81 1.14 3.62
CA ALA A 89 0.52 0.63 3.16
C ALA A 89 0.10 -0.64 3.93
N ILE A 90 1.02 -1.58 4.14
CA ILE A 90 0.76 -2.79 4.94
C ILE A 90 0.41 -2.43 6.39
N LEU A 91 1.09 -1.48 7.01
CA LEU A 91 0.75 -1.02 8.36
C LEU A 91 -0.68 -0.49 8.43
N PHE A 92 -1.12 0.29 7.44
CA PHE A 92 -2.51 0.76 7.37
C PHE A 92 -3.51 -0.39 7.21
N ILE A 93 -3.19 -1.38 6.39
CA ILE A 93 -4.05 -2.57 6.22
C ILE A 93 -4.11 -3.38 7.53
N LEU A 94 -3.00 -3.49 8.28
CA LEU A 94 -2.96 -4.15 9.58
C LEU A 94 -3.80 -3.42 10.64
N VAL A 95 -3.83 -2.09 10.64
CA VAL A 95 -4.74 -1.31 11.49
C VAL A 95 -6.20 -1.65 11.16
N GLY A 96 -6.54 -1.76 9.88
CA GLY A 96 -7.86 -2.24 9.44
C GLY A 96 -8.17 -3.66 9.92
N LEU A 97 -7.18 -4.57 9.84
CA LEU A 97 -7.29 -5.95 10.32
C LEU A 97 -7.53 -6.02 11.83
N MET A 98 -6.79 -5.24 12.62
CA MET A 98 -6.97 -5.16 14.07
C MET A 98 -8.32 -4.55 14.45
N GLY A 99 -8.79 -3.54 13.71
CA GLY A 99 -10.13 -2.97 13.87
C GLY A 99 -11.23 -4.00 13.62
N ALA A 100 -11.08 -4.82 12.57
CA ALA A 100 -12.00 -5.90 12.25
C ALA A 100 -12.00 -7.00 13.32
N TYR A 101 -10.83 -7.36 13.84
CA TYR A 101 -10.67 -8.44 14.81
C TYR A 101 -11.16 -8.07 16.22
N LYS A 102 -10.86 -6.86 16.69
CA LYS A 102 -11.22 -6.39 18.04
C LYS A 102 -12.52 -5.59 18.12
N GLU A 103 -13.26 -5.44 17.02
CA GLU A 103 -14.48 -4.63 16.93
C GLU A 103 -14.28 -3.16 17.37
N HIS A 104 -13.06 -2.64 17.30
CA HIS A 104 -12.79 -1.25 17.63
C HIS A 104 -13.26 -0.36 16.49
N TYR A 105 -14.49 0.15 16.60
CA TYR A 105 -15.09 1.10 15.65
C TYR A 105 -14.14 2.26 15.28
N CYS A 106 -13.37 2.75 16.24
CA CYS A 106 -12.37 3.80 16.02
C CYS A 106 -11.32 3.39 14.96
N MET A 107 -10.78 2.16 15.03
CA MET A 107 -9.77 1.68 14.08
C MET A 107 -10.36 1.39 12.69
N THR A 108 -11.60 0.92 12.62
CA THR A 108 -12.29 0.68 11.34
C THR A 108 -12.62 2.00 10.64
N VAL A 109 -13.01 3.03 11.41
CA VAL A 109 -13.27 4.38 10.87
C VAL A 109 -11.97 5.05 10.42
N THR A 110 -10.88 4.94 11.18
CA THR A 110 -9.59 5.50 10.73
C THR A 110 -9.10 4.83 9.46
N TYR A 111 -9.24 3.51 9.32
CA TYR A 111 -8.96 2.80 8.07
C TYR A 111 -9.79 3.35 6.90
N ALA A 112 -11.10 3.53 7.09
CA ALA A 112 -11.98 4.08 6.05
C ALA A 112 -11.60 5.52 5.64
N VAL A 113 -11.27 6.37 6.63
CA VAL A 113 -10.83 7.76 6.37
C VAL A 113 -9.51 7.77 5.59
N LEU A 114 -8.54 6.95 5.99
CA LEU A 114 -7.24 6.86 5.32
C LEU A 114 -7.38 6.35 3.88
N MET A 115 -8.21 5.34 3.64
CA MET A 115 -8.50 4.85 2.29
C MET A 115 -9.21 5.89 1.42
N THR A 116 -10.08 6.72 2.02
CA THR A 116 -10.76 7.82 1.32
C THR A 116 -9.77 8.91 0.92
N ILE A 117 -8.84 9.27 1.82
CA ILE A 117 -7.78 10.25 1.52
C ILE A 117 -6.87 9.71 0.41
N ALA A 118 -6.48 8.44 0.48
CA ALA A 118 -5.64 7.81 -0.54
C ALA A 118 -6.31 7.79 -1.91
N THR A 119 -7.61 7.47 -1.98
CA THR A 119 -8.36 7.50 -3.25
C THR A 119 -8.50 8.92 -3.79
N LEU A 120 -8.81 9.92 -2.95
CA LEU A 120 -8.85 11.33 -3.36
C LEU A 120 -7.50 11.82 -3.90
N GLY A 121 -6.40 11.45 -3.23
CA GLY A 121 -5.04 11.75 -3.71
C GLY A 121 -4.76 11.15 -5.09
N SER A 122 -5.17 9.90 -5.32
CA SER A 122 -4.98 9.23 -6.61
C SER A 122 -5.81 9.84 -7.75
N ILE A 123 -7.03 10.32 -7.46
CA ILE A 123 -7.88 11.01 -8.44
C ILE A 123 -7.27 12.37 -8.78
N GLY A 124 -6.73 13.07 -7.79
CA GLY A 124 -6.03 14.34 -7.99
C GLY A 124 -4.85 14.21 -8.96
N THR A 125 -3.98 13.23 -8.75
CA THR A 125 -2.84 12.99 -9.64
C THR A 125 -3.26 12.52 -11.04
N ALA A 126 -4.26 11.64 -11.14
CA ALA A 126 -4.81 11.20 -12.42
C ALA A 126 -5.42 12.37 -13.23
N SER A 127 -6.05 13.33 -12.55
CA SER A 127 -6.63 14.50 -13.21
C SER A 127 -5.57 15.41 -13.83
N GLN A 128 -4.43 15.62 -13.16
CA GLN A 128 -3.34 16.44 -13.68
C GLN A 128 -2.66 15.81 -14.89
N ASN A 129 -2.60 14.48 -14.94
CA ASN A 129 -2.01 13.73 -16.05
C ASN A 129 -2.87 13.73 -17.33
N SER A 130 -4.11 14.23 -17.27
CA SER A 130 -5.01 14.35 -18.42
C SER A 130 -4.99 15.73 -19.09
N TYR A 131 -4.28 16.70 -18.51
CA TYR A 131 -4.15 18.06 -19.05
C TYR A 131 -2.83 18.33 -19.79
N TYR A 132 -1.96 17.31 -19.87
CA TYR A 132 -0.74 17.28 -20.67
C TYR A 132 -0.86 16.18 -21.73
#